data_AF-A0A836BX15-F1
#
_entry.id   AF-A0A836BX15-F1
#
_cell.length_a   1.000
_cell.length_b   1.000
_cell.length_c   1.000
_cell.angle_alpha   90.00
_cell.angle_beta   90.00
_cell.angle_gamma   90.00
#
_symmetry.space_group_name_H-M   'P 1'
#
loop_
_entity.id
_entity.type
_entity.pdbx_description
1 polymer ?
#
loop_
_entity_poly.entity_id
_entity_poly.type
_entity_poly.pdbx_seq_one_letter_code
_entity_poly.pdbx_strand_id
1 'polypeptide(L)'
;MALASKTVKGAPVAKSQAGIILPAVRAQPVARRVRAVRAQATNALTVAESKALAQAAAAPAPVAAVEEVDLARHMQDRHAHILRYFPTALGIDDFMARTEIVLAGYGFTGDNTIAMTNLCRDEVTQIVKDKIEAAFGSSFNTNGLGAVLTCGVTGMKAGLSHSPVCSGGRERYVFFAFPHIAINSEGEVGAITRPGRPKKSCACGALQKCLVELKAEGIDAACRSPGLHDPLEPEYSILKQRLARRVRYEKLDIALMDLPSLTQVAERTISDDLEFLIEKAVNPSTADYAVITGVEIHNWAAHLEEGGEPSMEFIAPTKAYVVVNGVKTHLDLAMVPPMSFRQLQLMAERSMDVPAGDICSGMRGAVLQEIPYGYLEKRMGGASTEGAVAGRVSNPVNLQIAAEWPSWQSRIRRDNNAAPYTLHQLERDMGAPTMDSPEMIGQ
;
A
#
# COMPACT_ATOMS: atom_id res chain seq x y z
N MET A 1 -8.79 -29.89 -48.85
CA MET A 1 -7.93 -30.44 -49.91
C MET A 1 -7.08 -29.33 -50.49
N ALA A 2 -5.78 -29.59 -50.62
CA ALA A 2 -4.77 -28.94 -51.46
C ALA A 2 -4.38 -27.47 -51.24
N LEU A 3 -3.15 -27.33 -50.75
CA LEU A 3 -2.24 -26.19 -50.84
C LEU A 3 -1.90 -25.81 -52.29
N ALA A 4 -1.59 -24.53 -52.54
CA ALA A 4 -0.63 -24.15 -53.57
C ALA A 4 0.09 -22.85 -53.20
N SER A 5 1.39 -23.00 -52.98
CA SER A 5 2.40 -21.97 -52.81
C SER A 5 2.67 -21.24 -54.13
N LYS A 6 2.96 -19.94 -54.07
CA LYS A 6 3.78 -19.26 -55.09
C LYS A 6 4.82 -18.35 -54.47
N THR A 7 6.05 -18.74 -54.75
CA THR A 7 7.34 -18.09 -54.52
C THR A 7 7.47 -16.81 -55.34
N VAL A 8 8.07 -15.76 -54.78
CA VAL A 8 8.61 -14.63 -55.56
C VAL A 8 10.07 -14.43 -55.14
N LYS A 9 10.98 -14.64 -56.10
CA LYS A 9 12.39 -14.24 -56.05
C LYS A 9 12.57 -12.97 -56.87
N GLY A 10 13.48 -12.10 -56.44
CA GLY A 10 14.27 -11.27 -57.34
C GLY A 10 14.06 -9.76 -57.22
N ALA A 11 14.92 -9.12 -56.43
CA ALA A 11 15.19 -7.69 -56.50
C ALA A 11 15.91 -7.31 -57.82
N PRO A 12 15.85 -6.03 -58.21
CA PRO A 12 17.10 -5.34 -58.47
C PRO A 12 17.18 -3.97 -57.78
N VAL A 13 18.43 -3.66 -57.43
CA VAL A 13 18.92 -2.44 -56.79
C VAL A 13 18.90 -1.28 -57.79
N ALA A 14 18.36 -0.13 -57.40
CA ALA A 14 18.65 1.16 -58.03
C ALA A 14 18.75 2.25 -56.96
N LYS A 15 19.89 2.95 -57.00
CA LYS A 15 20.33 3.99 -56.07
C LYS A 15 19.56 5.29 -56.34
N SER A 16 19.09 5.96 -55.29
CA SER A 16 18.91 7.41 -55.27
C SER A 16 19.16 7.94 -53.85
N GLN A 17 20.33 8.54 -53.67
CA GLN A 17 20.69 9.32 -52.48
C GLN A 17 19.89 10.63 -52.49
N ALA A 18 19.00 10.80 -51.51
CA ALA A 18 18.47 12.10 -51.13
C ALA A 18 19.04 12.42 -49.74
N GLY A 19 20.00 13.34 -49.71
CA GLY A 19 20.64 13.81 -48.48
C GLY A 19 19.68 14.66 -47.66
N ILE A 20 19.40 14.21 -46.44
CA ILE A 20 18.80 15.04 -45.40
C ILE A 20 19.95 15.70 -44.64
N ILE A 21 20.00 17.02 -44.70
CA ILE A 21 20.94 17.88 -43.98
C ILE A 21 20.53 17.87 -42.50
N LEU A 22 21.37 17.31 -41.65
CA LEU A 22 21.28 17.44 -40.19
C LEU A 22 21.94 18.75 -39.75
N PRO A 23 21.33 19.57 -38.87
CA PRO A 23 22.00 20.72 -38.29
C PRO A 23 23.10 20.27 -37.31
N ALA A 24 24.31 20.79 -37.52
CA ALA A 24 25.47 20.56 -36.67
C ALA A 24 25.26 21.19 -35.29
N VAL A 25 25.22 20.36 -34.24
CA VAL A 25 25.32 20.79 -32.85
C VAL A 25 26.77 21.15 -32.56
N ARG A 26 27.03 22.45 -32.46
CA ARG A 26 28.34 23.03 -32.14
C ARG A 26 28.59 22.91 -30.63
N ALA A 27 29.51 22.04 -30.23
CA ALA A 27 29.99 21.96 -28.85
C ALA A 27 30.77 23.24 -28.49
N GLN A 28 30.29 23.99 -27.50
CA GLN A 28 31.03 25.08 -26.87
C GLN A 28 31.73 24.55 -25.60
N PRO A 29 33.04 24.79 -25.42
CA PRO A 29 33.72 24.51 -24.15
C PRO A 29 33.42 25.64 -23.15
N VAL A 30 32.70 25.32 -22.07
CA VAL A 30 32.52 26.20 -20.91
C VAL A 30 33.76 26.10 -20.03
N ALA A 31 34.62 27.12 -20.08
CA ALA A 31 35.77 27.27 -19.19
C ALA A 31 35.30 27.61 -17.77
N ARG A 32 35.31 26.61 -16.87
CA ARG A 32 35.04 26.80 -15.45
C ARG A 32 36.31 27.31 -14.76
N ARG A 33 36.39 28.62 -14.51
CA ARG A 33 37.43 29.25 -13.68
C ARG A 33 37.29 28.75 -12.24
N VAL A 34 38.19 27.85 -11.83
CA VAL A 34 38.45 27.54 -10.42
C VAL A 34 39.35 28.64 -9.86
N ARG A 35 38.80 29.51 -9.01
CA ARG A 35 39.57 30.53 -8.30
C ARG A 35 40.09 29.91 -7.00
N ALA A 36 41.27 29.31 -7.07
CA ALA A 36 42.04 28.91 -5.90
C ALA A 36 42.63 30.16 -5.25
N VAL A 37 42.14 30.54 -4.07
CA VAL A 37 42.77 31.57 -3.24
C VAL A 37 43.83 30.87 -2.39
N ARG A 38 45.07 30.90 -2.89
CA ARG A 38 46.26 30.50 -2.14
C ARG A 38 46.77 31.77 -1.45
N ALA A 39 46.55 31.89 -0.15
CA ALA A 39 47.07 33.00 0.64
C ALA A 39 48.61 32.95 0.65
N GLN A 40 49.23 34.02 0.14
CA GLN A 40 50.66 34.26 0.25
C GLN A 40 50.96 34.79 1.65
N ALA A 41 51.90 34.15 2.33
CA ALA A 41 52.55 34.67 3.51
C ALA A 41 53.43 35.87 3.14
N THR A 42 53.22 37.01 3.79
CA THR A 42 54.22 38.06 3.90
C THR A 42 54.24 38.54 5.35
N ASN A 43 55.33 38.21 6.03
CA ASN A 43 55.72 38.77 7.31
C ASN A 43 56.02 40.26 7.14
N ALA A 44 55.38 41.11 7.94
CA ALA A 44 55.94 42.40 8.33
C ALA A 44 55.46 42.72 9.75
N LEU A 45 56.40 42.65 10.69
CA LEU A 45 56.22 43.05 12.08
C LEU A 45 55.79 44.52 12.16
N THR A 46 54.73 44.78 12.91
CA THR A 46 54.62 46.00 13.71
C THR A 46 54.10 45.62 15.09
N VAL A 47 54.94 45.84 16.09
CA VAL A 47 54.65 45.64 17.51
C VAL A 47 53.94 46.90 17.99
N ALA A 48 52.69 46.78 18.42
CA ALA A 48 51.99 47.80 19.18
C ALA A 48 51.28 47.09 20.35
N GLU A 49 51.83 47.29 21.54
CA GLU A 49 51.31 46.79 22.81
C GLU A 49 49.88 47.28 23.03
N SER A 50 48.93 46.36 23.24
CA SER A 50 47.61 46.69 23.77
C SER A 50 47.25 45.69 24.87
N LYS A 51 46.97 46.25 26.05
CA LYS A 51 46.65 45.58 27.31
C LYS A 51 45.58 44.49 27.14
N ALA A 52 45.84 43.34 27.74
CA ALA A 52 44.88 42.27 27.93
C ALA A 52 43.66 42.76 28.74
N LEU A 53 42.50 42.83 28.08
CA LEU A 53 41.19 42.79 28.73
C LEU A 53 40.73 41.34 28.67
N ALA A 54 40.72 40.67 29.83
CA ALA A 54 40.15 39.35 29.97
C ALA A 54 38.64 39.42 29.65
N GLN A 55 38.24 38.91 28.49
CA GLN A 55 36.84 38.60 28.23
C GLN A 55 36.47 37.39 29.08
N ALA A 56 35.63 37.62 30.09
CA ALA A 56 34.94 36.55 30.78
C ALA A 56 34.12 35.77 29.75
N ALA A 57 34.39 34.46 29.63
CA ALA A 57 33.61 33.57 28.79
C ALA A 57 32.14 33.66 29.22
N ALA A 58 31.28 34.15 28.33
CA ALA A 58 29.84 34.07 28.52
C ALA A 58 29.46 32.59 28.62
N ALA A 59 28.77 32.23 29.70
CA ALA A 59 28.21 30.89 29.85
C ALA A 59 27.32 30.57 28.63
N PRO A 60 27.37 29.34 28.09
CA PRO A 60 26.47 28.96 27.02
C PRO A 60 25.03 29.17 27.48
N ALA A 61 24.24 29.83 26.64
CA ALA A 61 22.81 29.97 26.87
C ALA A 61 22.21 28.58 27.13
N PRO A 62 21.28 28.42 28.09
CA PRO A 62 20.65 27.14 28.32
C PRO A 62 19.99 26.72 27.01
N VAL A 63 20.42 25.57 26.48
CA VAL A 63 19.70 24.88 25.42
C VAL A 63 18.29 24.70 25.94
N ALA A 64 17.31 25.28 25.24
CA ALA A 64 15.91 25.12 25.62
C ALA A 64 15.66 23.63 25.81
N ALA A 65 15.13 23.24 26.96
CA ALA A 65 14.73 21.86 27.19
C ALA A 65 13.77 21.49 26.05
N VAL A 66 14.20 20.55 25.19
CA VAL A 66 13.27 19.90 24.26
C VAL A 66 12.21 19.30 25.16
N GLU A 67 10.97 19.77 25.06
CA GLU A 67 9.87 19.09 25.74
C GLU A 67 9.95 17.62 25.33
N GLU A 68 10.19 16.75 26.31
CA GLU A 68 10.19 15.32 26.08
C GLU A 68 8.77 14.97 25.65
N VAL A 69 8.57 14.85 24.34
CA VAL A 69 7.28 14.48 23.76
C VAL A 69 7.01 13.07 24.24
N ASP A 70 5.96 12.90 25.04
CA ASP A 70 5.41 11.59 25.37
C ASP A 70 5.06 10.88 24.05
N LEU A 71 5.97 10.03 23.58
CA LEU A 71 5.89 9.35 22.30
C LEU A 71 4.61 8.54 22.17
N ALA A 72 4.19 7.89 23.27
CA ALA A 72 2.95 7.13 23.31
C ALA A 72 1.73 8.04 23.12
N ARG A 73 1.69 9.19 23.81
CA ARG A 73 0.64 10.19 23.62
C ARG A 73 0.63 10.73 22.19
N HIS A 74 1.78 11.04 21.62
CA HIS A 74 1.89 11.54 20.24
C HIS A 74 1.41 10.52 19.20
N MET A 75 1.79 9.24 19.35
CA MET A 75 1.28 8.16 18.50
C MET A 75 -0.25 8.00 18.64
N GLN A 76 -0.80 8.13 19.85
CA GLN A 76 -2.24 8.08 20.10
C GLN A 76 -2.99 9.25 19.46
N ASP A 77 -2.47 10.47 19.54
CA ASP A 77 -3.08 11.66 18.92
C ASP A 77 -3.14 11.51 17.39
N ARG A 78 -2.08 10.95 16.79
CA ARG A 78 -2.03 10.64 15.35
C ARG A 78 -3.03 9.55 14.98
N HIS A 79 -3.13 8.47 15.78
CA HIS A 79 -4.15 7.45 15.57
C HIS A 79 -5.56 8.03 15.68
N ALA A 80 -5.82 8.89 16.65
CA ALA A 80 -7.09 9.59 16.82
C ALA A 80 -7.45 10.44 15.59
N HIS A 81 -6.45 11.09 14.97
CA HIS A 81 -6.64 11.86 13.75
C HIS A 81 -7.03 10.96 12.56
N ILE A 82 -6.34 9.84 12.37
CA ILE A 82 -6.66 8.85 11.32
C ILE A 82 -8.10 8.33 11.50
N LEU A 83 -8.50 8.03 12.74
CA LEU A 83 -9.83 7.51 13.05
C LEU A 83 -10.98 8.49 12.72
N ARG A 84 -10.70 9.78 12.48
CA ARG A 84 -11.70 10.74 11.97
C ARG A 84 -12.08 10.46 10.52
N TYR A 85 -11.14 9.96 9.73
CA TYR A 85 -11.36 9.61 8.32
C TYR A 85 -11.69 8.13 8.15
N PHE A 86 -11.03 7.26 8.93
CA PHE A 86 -11.11 5.82 8.81
C PHE A 86 -11.34 5.16 10.19
N PRO A 87 -12.60 5.09 10.66
CA PRO A 87 -12.91 4.64 12.03
C PRO A 87 -12.49 3.20 12.35
N THR A 88 -12.22 2.37 11.33
CA THR A 88 -11.80 0.98 11.49
C THR A 88 -10.28 0.81 11.47
N ALA A 89 -9.48 1.89 11.33
CA ALA A 89 -8.03 1.82 11.19
C ALA A 89 -7.36 1.10 12.38
N LEU A 90 -6.64 0.03 12.04
CA LEU A 90 -5.77 -0.76 12.92
C LEU A 90 -4.31 -0.53 12.48
N GLY A 91 -3.37 -0.54 13.42
CA GLY A 91 -1.95 -0.63 13.06
C GLY A 91 -1.69 -1.92 12.27
N ILE A 92 -0.75 -1.89 11.32
CA ILE A 92 -0.54 -3.00 10.38
C ILE A 92 -0.27 -4.35 11.08
N ASP A 93 0.52 -4.36 12.15
CA ASP A 93 0.84 -5.57 12.90
C ASP A 93 -0.37 -6.12 13.65
N ASP A 94 -1.21 -5.24 14.20
CA ASP A 94 -2.48 -5.63 14.83
C ASP A 94 -3.47 -6.17 13.78
N PHE A 95 -3.55 -5.53 12.62
CA PHE A 95 -4.37 -6.02 11.50
C PHE A 95 -3.94 -7.44 11.06
N MET A 96 -2.63 -7.67 10.88
CA MET A 96 -2.11 -8.98 10.47
C MET A 96 -2.33 -10.04 11.55
N ALA A 97 -2.07 -9.69 12.81
CA ALA A 97 -2.32 -10.57 13.95
C ALA A 97 -3.78 -11.06 14.00
N ARG A 98 -4.73 -10.14 13.91
CA ARG A 98 -6.15 -10.47 13.92
C ARG A 98 -6.55 -11.29 12.70
N THR A 99 -5.98 -10.97 11.54
CA THR A 99 -6.18 -11.71 10.29
C THR A 99 -5.73 -13.17 10.44
N GLU A 100 -4.49 -13.41 10.87
CA GLU A 100 -3.95 -14.76 11.08
C GLU A 100 -4.78 -15.55 12.10
N ILE A 101 -5.15 -14.93 13.23
CA ILE A 101 -5.97 -15.55 14.27
C ILE A 101 -7.32 -16.03 13.71
N VAL A 102 -8.02 -15.18 12.95
CA VAL A 102 -9.32 -15.54 12.40
C VAL A 102 -9.20 -16.59 11.32
N LEU A 103 -8.25 -16.43 10.40
CA LEU A 103 -8.02 -17.35 9.29
C LEU A 103 -7.57 -18.74 9.79
N ALA A 104 -6.72 -18.81 10.80
CA ALA A 104 -6.34 -20.05 11.46
C ALA A 104 -7.55 -20.77 12.06
N GLY A 105 -8.51 -20.02 12.61
CA GLY A 105 -9.80 -20.57 13.02
C GLY A 105 -10.47 -21.36 11.89
N TYR A 106 -10.48 -20.82 10.68
CA TYR A 106 -11.07 -21.48 9.50
C TYR A 106 -10.12 -22.44 8.77
N GLY A 107 -8.98 -22.79 9.36
CA GLY A 107 -8.04 -23.78 8.82
C GLY A 107 -7.06 -23.24 7.76
N PHE A 108 -6.99 -21.93 7.58
CA PHE A 108 -5.98 -21.26 6.74
C PHE A 108 -4.71 -21.04 7.55
N THR A 109 -3.56 -21.45 7.01
CA THR A 109 -2.23 -21.21 7.58
C THR A 109 -1.27 -20.81 6.46
N GLY A 110 -0.14 -20.21 6.81
CA GLY A 110 0.88 -19.83 5.82
C GLY A 110 1.44 -21.03 5.02
N ASP A 111 1.41 -22.23 5.60
CA ASP A 111 1.91 -23.45 4.94
C ASP A 111 0.91 -24.05 3.92
N ASN A 112 -0.37 -23.70 4.04
CA ASN A 112 -1.44 -24.38 3.30
C ASN A 112 -2.27 -23.46 2.41
N THR A 113 -1.99 -22.15 2.45
CA THR A 113 -2.76 -21.10 1.80
C THR A 113 -1.83 -20.27 0.92
N ILE A 114 -2.21 -20.02 -0.33
CA ILE A 114 -1.54 -19.02 -1.14
C ILE A 114 -2.25 -17.66 -1.01
N ALA A 115 -1.47 -16.63 -0.70
CA ALA A 115 -1.96 -15.26 -0.72
C ALA A 115 -1.89 -14.67 -2.14
N MET A 116 -2.91 -13.90 -2.50
CA MET A 116 -2.89 -12.97 -3.61
C MET A 116 -3.02 -11.55 -3.06
N THR A 117 -2.07 -10.69 -3.39
CA THR A 117 -2.02 -9.31 -2.91
C THR A 117 -2.21 -8.34 -4.08
N ASN A 118 -3.14 -7.41 -3.97
CA ASN A 118 -3.37 -6.33 -4.93
C ASN A 118 -3.24 -4.96 -4.23
N LEU A 119 -2.18 -4.23 -4.58
CA LEU A 119 -1.87 -2.90 -4.04
C LEU A 119 -1.69 -1.88 -5.17
N CYS A 120 -1.48 -0.63 -4.79
CA CYS A 120 -0.96 0.36 -5.73
C CYS A 120 0.46 -0.05 -6.19
N ARG A 121 0.86 0.35 -7.40
CA ARG A 121 2.25 0.20 -7.86
C ARG A 121 3.25 1.12 -7.14
N ASP A 122 2.77 2.03 -6.31
CA ASP A 122 3.59 2.95 -5.52
C ASP A 122 4.44 2.17 -4.51
N GLU A 123 5.73 2.52 -4.39
CA GLU A 123 6.70 1.79 -3.57
C GLU A 123 6.40 1.82 -2.07
N VAL A 124 5.61 2.80 -1.62
CA VAL A 124 5.25 2.97 -0.21
C VAL A 124 4.40 1.81 0.30
N THR A 125 3.69 1.11 -0.62
CA THR A 125 2.84 -0.04 -0.30
C THR A 125 3.60 -1.32 0.05
N GLN A 126 4.93 -1.27 -0.02
CA GLN A 126 5.80 -2.43 0.19
C GLN A 126 5.72 -2.98 1.62
N ILE A 127 5.40 -2.15 2.63
CA ILE A 127 5.29 -2.57 4.03
C ILE A 127 4.19 -3.63 4.19
N VAL A 128 2.99 -3.33 3.70
CA VAL A 128 1.84 -4.25 3.77
C VAL A 128 2.13 -5.53 3.00
N LYS A 129 2.74 -5.40 1.81
CA LYS A 129 3.17 -6.55 1.01
C LYS A 129 4.13 -7.46 1.78
N ASP A 130 5.16 -6.89 2.39
CA ASP A 130 6.16 -7.66 3.15
C ASP A 130 5.53 -8.38 4.35
N LYS A 131 4.60 -7.72 5.05
CA LYS A 131 3.89 -8.31 6.20
C LYS A 131 3.00 -9.48 5.79
N ILE A 132 2.28 -9.37 4.66
CA ILE A 132 1.49 -10.46 4.11
C ILE A 132 2.41 -11.62 3.68
N GLU A 133 3.52 -11.32 2.99
CA GLU A 133 4.46 -12.34 2.53
C GLU A 133 5.19 -13.04 3.69
N ALA A 134 5.41 -12.34 4.81
CA ALA A 134 5.95 -12.95 6.02
C ALA A 134 4.97 -13.96 6.65
N ALA A 135 3.66 -13.70 6.58
CA ALA A 135 2.63 -14.56 7.18
C ALA A 135 2.24 -15.76 6.28
N PHE A 136 2.22 -15.56 4.95
CA PHE A 136 1.70 -16.55 3.98
C PHE A 136 2.76 -17.10 3.03
N GLY A 137 4.04 -16.78 3.24
CA GLY A 137 5.10 -17.08 2.28
C GLY A 137 4.99 -16.20 1.02
N SER A 138 5.61 -16.62 -0.08
CA SER A 138 5.58 -15.83 -1.32
C SER A 138 4.15 -15.64 -1.83
N SER A 139 3.67 -14.39 -1.80
CA SER A 139 2.37 -13.98 -2.30
C SER A 139 2.40 -13.76 -3.82
N PHE A 140 1.30 -14.07 -4.50
CA PHE A 140 1.10 -13.67 -5.89
C PHE A 140 0.60 -12.22 -5.94
N ASN A 141 1.41 -11.31 -6.50
CA ASN A 141 1.15 -9.87 -6.47
C ASN A 141 0.59 -9.37 -7.81
N THR A 142 -0.47 -8.56 -7.79
CA THR A 142 -1.20 -8.11 -9.00
C THR A 142 -1.38 -6.60 -9.12
N ASN A 143 -0.50 -5.85 -8.47
CA ASN A 143 -0.57 -4.41 -8.29
C ASN A 143 -0.82 -3.63 -9.60
N GLY A 144 -1.58 -2.54 -9.50
CA GLY A 144 -1.90 -1.60 -10.58
C GLY A 144 -1.91 -0.15 -10.08
N LEU A 145 -1.96 0.85 -10.97
CA LEU A 145 -2.11 2.26 -10.54
C LEU A 145 -3.38 2.42 -9.68
N GLY A 146 -3.22 3.00 -8.48
CA GLY A 146 -4.33 3.14 -7.52
C GLY A 146 -4.96 1.81 -7.11
N ALA A 147 -4.23 0.69 -7.22
CA ALA A 147 -4.68 -0.68 -6.98
C ALA A 147 -5.78 -1.18 -7.95
N VAL A 148 -5.87 -0.59 -9.15
CA VAL A 148 -6.79 -1.08 -10.20
C VAL A 148 -6.45 -2.52 -10.62
N LEU A 149 -7.47 -3.39 -10.67
CA LEU A 149 -7.32 -4.79 -11.08
C LEU A 149 -7.36 -4.93 -12.60
N THR A 150 -6.19 -5.10 -13.21
CA THR A 150 -5.99 -5.34 -14.66
C THR A 150 -5.42 -6.72 -14.99
N CYS A 151 -5.05 -7.52 -13.98
CA CYS A 151 -4.55 -8.89 -14.17
C CYS A 151 -5.59 -9.84 -14.81
N GLY A 152 -6.88 -9.53 -14.60
CA GLY A 152 -8.01 -10.30 -15.12
C GLY A 152 -8.07 -11.73 -14.59
N VAL A 153 -9.03 -12.50 -15.12
CA VAL A 153 -9.24 -13.90 -14.70
C VAL A 153 -8.01 -14.75 -15.04
N THR A 154 -7.34 -14.47 -16.16
CA THR A 154 -6.12 -15.17 -16.58
C THR A 154 -4.99 -14.96 -15.57
N GLY A 155 -4.70 -13.71 -15.20
CA GLY A 155 -3.65 -13.42 -14.21
C GLY A 155 -3.98 -14.02 -12.86
N MET A 156 -5.24 -13.92 -12.40
CA MET A 156 -5.67 -14.54 -11.15
C MET A 156 -5.48 -16.07 -11.18
N LYS A 157 -5.99 -16.78 -12.19
CA LYS A 157 -5.82 -18.24 -12.30
C LYS A 157 -4.35 -18.67 -12.38
N ALA A 158 -3.49 -17.89 -13.03
CA ALA A 158 -2.06 -18.16 -13.08
C ALA A 158 -1.39 -18.10 -11.69
N GLY A 159 -1.82 -17.18 -10.83
CA GLY A 159 -1.37 -17.14 -9.43
C GLY A 159 -1.89 -18.30 -8.61
N LEU A 160 -3.18 -18.62 -8.74
CA LEU A 160 -3.86 -19.63 -7.91
C LEU A 160 -3.42 -21.07 -8.19
N SER A 161 -2.89 -21.36 -9.38
CA SER A 161 -2.35 -22.68 -9.73
C SER A 161 -1.12 -23.11 -8.91
N HIS A 162 -0.60 -22.24 -8.05
CA HIS A 162 0.53 -22.53 -7.17
C HIS A 162 0.10 -22.85 -5.73
N SER A 163 -1.21 -22.89 -5.42
CA SER A 163 -1.67 -23.24 -4.08
C SER A 163 -1.22 -24.65 -3.70
N PRO A 164 -0.76 -24.85 -2.45
CA PRO A 164 -0.66 -26.18 -1.88
C PRO A 164 -2.02 -26.89 -1.94
N VAL A 165 -2.00 -28.18 -2.32
CA VAL A 165 -3.18 -29.03 -2.26
C VAL A 165 -3.21 -29.68 -0.88
N CYS A 166 -4.21 -29.31 -0.07
CA CYS A 166 -4.36 -29.81 1.28
C CYS A 166 -4.82 -31.27 1.32
N SER A 167 -4.74 -31.91 2.49
CA SER A 167 -5.33 -33.23 2.71
C SER A 167 -6.81 -33.23 2.33
N GLY A 168 -7.21 -34.13 1.43
CA GLY A 168 -8.55 -34.15 0.84
C GLY A 168 -8.68 -33.43 -0.50
N GLY A 169 -7.59 -32.93 -1.09
CA GLY A 169 -7.57 -32.40 -2.45
C GLY A 169 -8.05 -30.96 -2.61
N ARG A 170 -8.26 -30.23 -1.49
CA ARG A 170 -8.76 -28.86 -1.51
C ARG A 170 -7.63 -27.84 -1.50
N GLU A 171 -7.83 -26.75 -2.21
CA GLU A 171 -6.91 -25.62 -2.28
C GLU A 171 -7.38 -24.51 -1.34
N ARG A 172 -6.47 -23.64 -0.89
CA ARG A 172 -6.80 -22.49 -0.03
C ARG A 172 -6.18 -21.21 -0.54
N TYR A 173 -7.00 -20.18 -0.63
CA TYR A 173 -6.60 -18.87 -1.15
C TYR A 173 -6.95 -17.77 -0.14
N VAL A 174 -6.09 -16.76 -0.01
CA VAL A 174 -6.48 -15.50 0.65
C VAL A 174 -6.23 -14.34 -0.29
N PHE A 175 -7.25 -13.51 -0.50
CA PHE A 175 -7.18 -12.36 -1.39
C PHE A 175 -7.16 -11.07 -0.57
N PHE A 176 -6.09 -10.30 -0.73
CA PHE A 176 -5.90 -8.99 -0.13
C PHE A 176 -5.98 -7.91 -1.21
N ALA A 177 -6.79 -6.86 -0.98
CA ALA A 177 -6.82 -5.71 -1.89
C ALA A 177 -6.98 -4.39 -1.14
N PHE A 178 -6.03 -3.47 -1.36
CA PHE A 178 -5.99 -2.18 -0.68
C PHE A 178 -5.59 -1.06 -1.65
N PRO A 179 -6.48 -0.11 -1.99
CA PRO A 179 -6.00 1.23 -2.34
C PRO A 179 -5.34 1.87 -1.12
N HIS A 180 -4.55 2.91 -1.36
CA HIS A 180 -3.77 3.55 -0.31
C HIS A 180 -3.93 5.08 -0.29
N ILE A 181 -3.67 5.67 0.87
CA ILE A 181 -3.64 7.12 1.09
C ILE A 181 -2.58 7.46 2.13
N ALA A 182 -1.94 8.63 2.02
CA ALA A 182 -1.13 9.16 3.11
C ALA A 182 -1.87 10.21 3.93
N ILE A 183 -1.63 10.20 5.23
CA ILE A 183 -1.93 11.30 6.15
C ILE A 183 -0.68 11.41 7.00
N ASN A 184 0.20 12.39 6.78
CA ASN A 184 1.49 12.42 7.48
C ASN A 184 1.34 12.72 8.99
N SER A 185 2.46 12.74 9.72
CA SER A 185 2.48 13.02 11.16
C SER A 185 1.93 14.39 11.56
N GLU A 186 1.95 15.37 10.66
CA GLU A 186 1.35 16.71 10.82
C GLU A 186 -0.16 16.73 10.49
N GLY A 187 -0.71 15.61 10.01
CA GLY A 187 -2.12 15.48 9.63
C GLY A 187 -2.45 15.96 8.22
N GLU A 188 -1.45 16.24 7.38
CA GLU A 188 -1.67 16.65 5.99
C GLU A 188 -2.14 15.46 5.15
N VAL A 189 -3.36 15.57 4.61
CA VAL A 189 -3.98 14.52 3.79
C VAL A 189 -3.39 14.50 2.38
N GLY A 190 -3.03 13.30 1.92
CA GLY A 190 -2.45 13.04 0.61
C GLY A 190 -0.94 13.31 0.53
N ALA A 191 -0.31 13.85 1.57
CA ALA A 191 1.11 14.20 1.58
C ALA A 191 1.97 13.08 2.20
N ILE A 192 3.09 12.76 1.53
CA ILE A 192 4.07 11.79 2.03
C ILE A 192 5.51 12.24 1.74
N THR A 193 6.36 12.14 2.75
CA THR A 193 7.81 12.38 2.62
C THR A 193 8.49 11.06 2.25
N ARG A 194 9.39 11.11 1.27
CA ARG A 194 10.10 9.93 0.75
C ARG A 194 11.61 10.08 1.01
N PRO A 195 12.33 9.02 1.40
CA PRO A 195 13.77 9.08 1.59
C PRO A 195 14.47 9.64 0.36
N GLY A 196 15.47 10.50 0.59
CA GLY A 196 16.24 11.12 -0.49
C GLY A 196 15.48 12.13 -1.36
N ARG A 197 14.24 12.52 -1.00
CA ARG A 197 13.45 13.53 -1.74
C ARG A 197 13.27 14.80 -0.90
N PRO A 198 13.70 15.98 -1.40
CA PRO A 198 13.62 17.22 -0.63
C PRO A 198 12.22 17.81 -0.52
N LYS A 199 11.26 17.33 -1.33
CA LYS A 199 9.88 17.81 -1.34
C LYS A 199 8.93 16.67 -0.98
N LYS A 200 7.92 17.00 -0.17
CA LYS A 200 6.74 16.17 0.03
C LYS A 200 6.12 15.82 -1.33
N SER A 201 5.66 14.59 -1.44
CA SER A 201 5.02 14.02 -2.62
C SER A 201 3.61 13.57 -2.28
N CYS A 202 2.91 12.91 -3.21
CA CYS A 202 1.53 12.48 -3.02
C CYS A 202 1.41 10.96 -2.85
N ALA A 203 0.45 10.52 -2.04
CA ALA A 203 -0.04 9.14 -1.99
C ALA A 203 -1.56 9.10 -1.70
N CYS A 204 -2.40 8.49 -2.53
CA CYS A 204 -2.09 7.91 -3.84
C CYS A 204 -2.09 8.98 -4.95
N GLY A 205 -1.01 9.07 -5.72
CA GLY A 205 -0.92 10.02 -6.84
C GLY A 205 -1.99 9.82 -7.93
N ALA A 206 -2.34 8.56 -8.25
CA ALA A 206 -3.36 8.25 -9.23
C ALA A 206 -4.77 8.65 -8.76
N LEU A 207 -5.11 8.38 -7.49
CA LEU A 207 -6.41 8.78 -6.92
C LEU A 207 -6.51 10.29 -6.76
N GLN A 208 -5.43 10.97 -6.36
CA GLN A 208 -5.40 12.43 -6.30
C GLN A 208 -5.62 13.05 -7.68
N LYS A 209 -5.00 12.51 -8.74
CA LYS A 209 -5.24 12.95 -10.12
C LYS A 209 -6.69 12.69 -10.55
N CYS A 210 -7.24 11.50 -10.24
CA CYS A 210 -8.66 11.21 -10.50
C CYS A 210 -9.58 12.22 -9.80
N LEU A 211 -9.35 12.54 -8.52
CA LEU A 211 -10.18 13.51 -7.78
C LEU A 211 -10.21 14.87 -8.49
N VAL A 212 -9.04 15.37 -8.88
CA VAL A 212 -8.92 16.67 -9.55
C VAL A 212 -9.66 16.66 -10.89
N GLU A 213 -9.42 15.64 -11.72
CA GLU A 213 -10.05 15.56 -13.05
C GLU A 213 -11.56 15.32 -12.97
N LEU A 214 -12.03 14.46 -12.07
CA LEU A 214 -13.47 14.20 -11.90
C LEU A 214 -14.21 15.45 -11.39
N LYS A 215 -13.58 16.27 -10.54
CA LYS A 215 -14.15 17.56 -10.13
C LYS A 215 -14.16 18.59 -11.26
N ALA A 216 -13.14 18.59 -12.11
CA ALA A 216 -13.00 19.56 -13.19
C ALA A 216 -13.89 19.25 -14.40
N GLU A 217 -13.97 17.98 -14.80
CA GLU A 217 -14.66 17.53 -16.01
C GLU A 217 -16.11 17.07 -15.74
N GLY A 218 -16.41 16.71 -14.49
CA GLY A 218 -17.66 16.07 -14.11
C GLY A 218 -17.66 14.55 -14.31
N ILE A 219 -18.57 13.87 -13.62
CA ILE A 219 -18.64 12.40 -13.61
C ILE A 219 -19.08 11.81 -14.94
N ASP A 220 -20.00 12.47 -15.65
CA ASP A 220 -20.55 11.94 -16.91
C ASP A 220 -19.50 11.88 -18.02
N ALA A 221 -18.57 12.85 -18.06
CA ALA A 221 -17.48 12.85 -19.03
C ALA A 221 -16.50 11.67 -18.82
N ALA A 222 -16.33 11.24 -17.56
CA ALA A 222 -15.44 10.16 -17.19
C ALA A 222 -16.11 8.77 -17.24
N CYS A 223 -17.44 8.69 -17.21
CA CYS A 223 -18.18 7.45 -17.36
C CYS A 223 -18.13 6.94 -18.81
N ARG A 224 -17.38 5.87 -19.06
CA ARG A 224 -17.29 5.21 -20.37
C ARG A 224 -17.65 3.73 -20.27
N SER A 225 -18.07 3.17 -21.40
CA SER A 225 -18.35 1.73 -21.53
C SER A 225 -17.12 0.89 -21.16
N PRO A 226 -17.28 -0.18 -20.36
CA PRO A 226 -16.17 -1.06 -20.05
C PRO A 226 -15.55 -1.67 -21.31
N GLY A 227 -14.25 -1.98 -21.23
CA GLY A 227 -13.43 -2.44 -22.35
C GLY A 227 -12.72 -1.30 -23.10
N LEU A 228 -13.17 -0.04 -22.94
CA LEU A 228 -12.47 1.13 -23.47
C LEU A 228 -11.35 1.58 -22.53
N HIS A 229 -10.20 1.95 -23.10
CA HIS A 229 -9.10 2.57 -22.36
C HIS A 229 -8.31 3.47 -23.29
N ASP A 230 -7.60 4.44 -22.71
CA ASP A 230 -6.58 5.19 -23.42
C ASP A 230 -5.34 4.29 -23.63
N PRO A 231 -4.88 4.06 -24.88
CA PRO A 231 -3.70 3.25 -25.14
C PRO A 231 -2.42 3.75 -24.46
N LEU A 232 -2.29 5.06 -24.19
CA LEU A 232 -1.12 5.64 -23.53
C LEU A 232 -1.26 5.66 -22.00
N GLU A 233 -2.48 5.52 -21.49
CA GLU A 233 -2.81 5.57 -20.07
C GLU A 233 -3.76 4.43 -19.68
N PRO A 234 -3.41 3.14 -19.95
CA PRO A 234 -4.36 2.05 -19.83
C PRO A 234 -4.85 1.85 -18.39
N GLU A 235 -3.94 1.72 -17.42
CA GLU A 235 -4.33 1.52 -16.02
C GLU A 235 -5.06 2.76 -15.45
N TYR A 236 -4.56 3.96 -15.74
CA TYR A 236 -5.15 5.19 -15.24
C TYR A 236 -6.55 5.44 -15.80
N SER A 237 -6.73 5.29 -17.11
CA SER A 237 -8.03 5.51 -17.75
C SER A 237 -9.06 4.46 -17.31
N ILE A 238 -8.66 3.20 -17.13
CA ILE A 238 -9.54 2.15 -16.56
C ILE A 238 -9.92 2.50 -15.13
N LEU A 239 -8.97 2.89 -14.28
CA LEU A 239 -9.22 3.31 -12.90
C LEU A 239 -10.22 4.48 -12.86
N LYS A 240 -9.94 5.59 -13.56
CA LYS A 240 -10.79 6.78 -13.57
C LYS A 240 -12.21 6.46 -14.03
N GLN A 241 -12.37 5.65 -15.08
CA GLN A 241 -13.69 5.24 -15.58
C GLN A 241 -14.44 4.40 -14.54
N ARG A 242 -13.79 3.42 -13.90
CA ARG A 242 -14.44 2.59 -12.88
C ARG A 242 -14.86 3.41 -11.66
N LEU A 243 -14.01 4.33 -11.21
CA LEU A 243 -14.36 5.27 -10.14
C LEU A 243 -15.55 6.16 -10.52
N ALA A 244 -15.55 6.74 -11.71
CA ALA A 244 -16.65 7.58 -12.18
C ALA A 244 -17.98 6.81 -12.20
N ARG A 245 -17.97 5.58 -12.72
CA ARG A 245 -19.16 4.71 -12.72
C ARG A 245 -19.64 4.41 -11.31
N ARG A 246 -18.73 4.11 -10.37
CA ARG A 246 -19.08 3.85 -8.97
C ARG A 246 -19.64 5.09 -8.27
N VAL A 247 -19.04 6.26 -8.48
CA VAL A 247 -19.53 7.55 -7.95
C VAL A 247 -20.96 7.84 -8.46
N ARG A 248 -21.21 7.67 -9.76
CA ARG A 248 -22.54 7.83 -10.35
C ARG A 248 -23.54 6.83 -9.78
N TYR A 249 -23.15 5.57 -9.68
CA TYR A 249 -23.97 4.49 -9.14
C TYR A 249 -24.41 4.77 -7.70
N GLU A 250 -23.48 5.20 -6.83
CA GLU A 250 -23.76 5.56 -5.44
C GLU A 250 -24.43 6.94 -5.29
N LYS A 251 -24.67 7.67 -6.40
CA LYS A 251 -25.24 9.02 -6.43
C LYS A 251 -24.48 10.02 -5.55
N LEU A 252 -23.15 9.90 -5.53
CA LEU A 252 -22.29 10.77 -4.75
C LEU A 252 -22.01 12.07 -5.51
N ASP A 253 -22.03 13.18 -4.77
CA ASP A 253 -21.64 14.48 -5.31
C ASP A 253 -20.12 14.66 -5.27
N ILE A 254 -19.48 14.56 -6.44
CA ILE A 254 -18.04 14.72 -6.59
C ILE A 254 -17.52 16.08 -6.08
N ALA A 255 -18.34 17.13 -6.08
CA ALA A 255 -17.94 18.44 -5.58
C ALA A 255 -17.62 18.39 -4.08
N LEU A 256 -18.39 17.60 -3.32
CA LEU A 256 -18.28 17.43 -1.87
C LEU A 256 -17.24 16.38 -1.46
N MET A 257 -16.79 15.55 -2.40
CA MET A 257 -15.80 14.51 -2.11
C MET A 257 -14.40 15.10 -1.87
N ASP A 258 -13.65 14.47 -1.00
CA ASP A 258 -12.24 14.70 -0.72
C ASP A 258 -11.41 13.45 -1.05
N LEU A 259 -10.09 13.52 -0.83
CA LEU A 259 -9.23 12.37 -1.13
C LEU A 259 -9.58 11.13 -0.27
N PRO A 260 -9.81 11.22 1.05
CA PRO A 260 -10.25 10.10 1.86
C PRO A 260 -11.53 9.43 1.33
N SER A 261 -12.57 10.20 1.02
CA SER A 261 -13.83 9.66 0.50
C SER A 261 -13.67 9.04 -0.89
N LEU A 262 -12.85 9.61 -1.78
CA LEU A 262 -12.55 8.97 -3.07
C LEU A 262 -11.74 7.68 -2.90
N THR A 263 -10.80 7.62 -1.95
CA THR A 263 -10.07 6.38 -1.64
C THR A 263 -11.00 5.29 -1.10
N GLN A 264 -12.03 5.66 -0.32
CA GLN A 264 -13.07 4.72 0.12
C GLN A 264 -13.94 4.24 -1.04
N VAL A 265 -14.25 5.10 -2.02
CA VAL A 265 -14.93 4.68 -3.27
C VAL A 265 -14.03 3.73 -4.08
N ALA A 266 -12.73 4.01 -4.14
CA ALA A 266 -11.76 3.12 -4.79
C ALA A 266 -11.73 1.75 -4.13
N GLU A 267 -11.76 1.69 -2.80
CA GLU A 267 -11.78 0.44 -2.05
C GLU A 267 -13.00 -0.41 -2.44
N ARG A 268 -14.20 0.18 -2.43
CA ARG A 268 -15.43 -0.53 -2.82
C ARG A 268 -15.39 -0.99 -4.28
N THR A 269 -14.91 -0.13 -5.18
CA THR A 269 -14.74 -0.46 -6.61
C THR A 269 -13.81 -1.65 -6.82
N ILE A 270 -12.65 -1.64 -6.14
CA ILE A 270 -11.64 -2.70 -6.22
C ILE A 270 -12.17 -3.99 -5.58
N SER A 271 -12.89 -3.89 -4.46
CA SER A 271 -13.53 -5.03 -3.79
C SER A 271 -14.55 -5.71 -4.72
N ASP A 272 -15.41 -4.95 -5.38
CA ASP A 272 -16.40 -5.48 -6.32
C ASP A 272 -15.75 -6.13 -7.55
N ASP A 273 -14.69 -5.52 -8.11
CA ASP A 273 -13.92 -6.09 -9.22
C ASP A 273 -13.20 -7.38 -8.80
N LEU A 274 -12.65 -7.43 -7.58
CA LEU A 274 -12.00 -8.61 -7.03
C LEU A 274 -13.01 -9.75 -6.89
N GLU A 275 -14.18 -9.50 -6.31
CA GLU A 275 -15.22 -10.50 -6.15
C GLU A 275 -15.75 -11.02 -7.50
N PHE A 276 -15.86 -10.15 -8.51
CA PHE A 276 -16.17 -10.55 -9.88
C PHE A 276 -15.11 -11.52 -10.44
N LEU A 277 -13.83 -11.22 -10.26
CA LEU A 277 -12.75 -12.11 -10.73
C LEU A 277 -12.74 -13.44 -9.99
N ILE A 278 -12.91 -13.43 -8.65
CA ILE A 278 -12.96 -14.63 -7.81
C ILE A 278 -14.09 -15.55 -8.27
N GLU A 279 -15.28 -15.03 -8.53
CA GLU A 279 -16.43 -15.80 -9.02
C GLU A 279 -16.11 -16.58 -10.31
N LYS A 280 -15.27 -16.01 -11.20
CA LYS A 280 -14.87 -16.66 -12.46
C LYS A 280 -13.63 -17.54 -12.32
N ALA A 281 -12.82 -17.30 -11.29
CA ALA A 281 -11.52 -17.94 -11.11
C ALA A 281 -11.55 -19.14 -10.17
N VAL A 282 -12.36 -19.08 -9.11
CA VAL A 282 -12.36 -20.03 -8.00
C VAL A 282 -13.65 -20.85 -8.01
N ASN A 283 -13.54 -22.16 -7.82
CA ASN A 283 -14.69 -23.03 -7.58
C ASN A 283 -14.83 -23.32 -6.08
N PRO A 284 -15.87 -22.79 -5.39
CA PRO A 284 -16.07 -23.00 -3.95
C PRO A 284 -16.31 -24.45 -3.53
N SER A 285 -16.66 -25.35 -4.48
CA SER A 285 -16.80 -26.77 -4.17
C SER A 285 -15.46 -27.48 -4.01
N THR A 286 -14.39 -26.96 -4.62
CA THR A 286 -13.04 -27.57 -4.61
C THR A 286 -12.01 -26.76 -3.85
N ALA A 287 -12.27 -25.49 -3.59
CA ALA A 287 -11.37 -24.62 -2.85
C ALA A 287 -12.09 -23.86 -1.73
N ASP A 288 -11.35 -23.54 -0.68
CA ASP A 288 -11.75 -22.56 0.32
C ASP A 288 -11.01 -21.25 0.05
N TYR A 289 -11.64 -20.12 0.33
CA TYR A 289 -10.95 -18.85 0.19
C TYR A 289 -11.38 -17.81 1.22
N ALA A 290 -10.53 -16.82 1.42
CA ALA A 290 -10.79 -15.65 2.23
C ALA A 290 -10.61 -14.38 1.40
N VAL A 291 -11.38 -13.34 1.70
CA VAL A 291 -11.25 -12.02 1.10
C VAL A 291 -11.15 -11.00 2.21
N ILE A 292 -10.12 -10.16 2.15
CA ILE A 292 -9.87 -9.08 3.11
C ILE A 292 -9.51 -7.83 2.32
N THR A 293 -10.41 -6.84 2.31
CA THR A 293 -10.21 -5.54 1.67
C THR A 293 -10.31 -4.41 2.67
N GLY A 294 -9.76 -3.26 2.32
CA GLY A 294 -9.70 -2.09 3.17
C GLY A 294 -8.91 -0.96 2.52
N VAL A 295 -8.54 0.04 3.32
CA VAL A 295 -7.66 1.13 2.89
C VAL A 295 -6.34 1.04 3.63
N GLU A 296 -5.23 1.04 2.90
CA GLU A 296 -3.89 1.21 3.46
C GLU A 296 -3.62 2.70 3.73
N ILE A 297 -3.11 3.03 4.92
CA ILE A 297 -2.92 4.40 5.36
C ILE A 297 -1.50 4.59 5.86
N HIS A 298 -0.75 5.39 5.10
CA HIS A 298 0.62 5.80 5.38
C HIS A 298 0.59 6.96 6.37
N ASN A 299 1.00 6.74 7.61
CA ASN A 299 1.14 7.81 8.61
C ASN A 299 2.62 8.03 8.93
N TRP A 300 3.35 8.52 7.94
CA TRP A 300 4.79 8.71 8.02
C TRP A 300 5.16 10.07 8.57
N ALA A 301 6.38 10.17 9.10
CA ALA A 301 6.93 11.43 9.54
C ALA A 301 6.92 12.47 8.41
N ALA A 302 6.47 13.69 8.71
CA ALA A 302 6.56 14.81 7.78
C ALA A 302 8.01 15.15 7.43
N HIS A 303 8.94 14.88 8.35
CA HIS A 303 10.38 15.02 8.18
C HIS A 303 11.05 13.68 8.51
N LEU A 304 11.57 13.01 7.48
CA LEU A 304 12.27 11.74 7.65
C LEU A 304 13.73 11.99 8.05
N GLU A 305 14.06 11.68 9.30
CA GLU A 305 15.40 11.76 9.87
C GLU A 305 15.60 10.65 10.92
N GLU A 306 16.84 10.22 11.11
CA GLU A 306 17.15 9.20 12.11
C GLU A 306 16.88 9.71 13.53
N GLY A 307 16.08 8.98 14.30
CA GLY A 307 15.63 9.43 15.63
C GLY A 307 14.59 10.55 15.60
N GLY A 308 14.04 10.88 14.43
CA GLY A 308 12.94 11.82 14.26
C GLY A 308 11.58 11.25 14.67
N GLU A 309 10.50 11.90 14.23
CA GLU A 309 9.14 11.41 14.51
C GLU A 309 8.92 10.00 13.95
N PRO A 310 8.18 9.13 14.65
CA PRO A 310 7.97 7.77 14.20
C PRO A 310 7.09 7.73 12.95
N SER A 311 7.41 6.84 12.01
CA SER A 311 6.49 6.50 10.91
C SER A 311 5.66 5.28 11.30
N MET A 312 4.38 5.28 10.97
CA MET A 312 3.46 4.19 11.30
C MET A 312 2.64 3.81 10.07
N GLU A 313 2.21 2.55 10.03
CA GLU A 313 1.40 2.02 8.94
C GLU A 313 0.09 1.42 9.46
N PHE A 314 -1.01 1.71 8.77
CA PHE A 314 -2.34 1.29 9.19
C PHE A 314 -3.11 0.63 8.06
N ILE A 315 -4.02 -0.27 8.42
CA ILE A 315 -5.08 -0.79 7.55
C ILE A 315 -6.42 -0.46 8.17
N ALA A 316 -7.31 0.15 7.40
CA ALA A 316 -8.71 0.29 7.74
C ALA A 316 -9.52 -0.80 7.01
N PRO A 317 -9.75 -1.98 7.64
CA PRO A 317 -10.53 -3.03 7.03
C PRO A 317 -11.99 -2.59 6.83
N THR A 318 -12.56 -2.99 5.71
CA THR A 318 -13.93 -2.66 5.28
C THR A 318 -14.75 -3.93 5.03
N LYS A 319 -14.18 -4.89 4.29
CA LYS A 319 -14.79 -6.18 3.98
C LYS A 319 -13.84 -7.31 4.36
N ALA A 320 -14.32 -8.21 5.22
CA ALA A 320 -13.61 -9.44 5.55
C ALA A 320 -14.61 -10.61 5.58
N TYR A 321 -14.29 -11.69 4.87
CA TYR A 321 -15.08 -12.92 4.91
C TYR A 321 -14.26 -14.14 4.49
N VAL A 322 -14.77 -15.31 4.83
CA VAL A 322 -14.27 -16.61 4.37
C VAL A 322 -15.38 -17.37 3.66
N VAL A 323 -15.01 -18.21 2.70
CA VAL A 323 -15.89 -19.19 2.05
C VAL A 323 -15.26 -20.55 2.26
N VAL A 324 -15.85 -21.32 3.18
CA VAL A 324 -15.37 -22.64 3.56
C VAL A 324 -16.44 -23.68 3.25
N ASN A 325 -16.10 -24.73 2.51
CA ASN A 325 -17.06 -25.72 2.00
C ASN A 325 -18.24 -25.08 1.25
N GLY A 326 -17.97 -24.03 0.46
CA GLY A 326 -19.00 -23.28 -0.26
C GLY A 326 -19.90 -22.39 0.62
N VAL A 327 -19.62 -22.26 1.92
CA VAL A 327 -20.41 -21.44 2.84
C VAL A 327 -19.66 -20.15 3.17
N LYS A 328 -20.25 -19.00 2.81
CA LYS A 328 -19.70 -17.67 3.10
C LYS A 328 -20.01 -17.27 4.56
N THR A 329 -18.99 -16.82 5.28
CA THR A 329 -19.11 -16.27 6.64
C THR A 329 -18.39 -14.93 6.73
N HIS A 330 -19.13 -13.88 7.10
CA HIS A 330 -18.56 -12.54 7.32
C HIS A 330 -17.81 -12.46 8.65
N LEU A 331 -16.70 -11.73 8.63
CA LEU A 331 -15.79 -11.57 9.74
C LEU A 331 -15.71 -10.11 10.14
N ASP A 332 -15.77 -9.84 11.45
CA ASP A 332 -15.46 -8.53 12.00
C ASP A 332 -14.09 -8.55 12.67
N LEU A 333 -13.07 -8.04 11.96
CA LEU A 333 -11.71 -7.99 12.51
C LEU A 333 -11.62 -7.10 13.76
N ALA A 334 -12.48 -6.09 13.91
CA ALA A 334 -12.44 -5.23 15.10
C ALA A 334 -12.88 -5.97 16.37
N MET A 335 -13.65 -7.07 16.23
CA MET A 335 -14.13 -7.90 17.33
C MET A 335 -13.13 -8.98 17.76
N VAL A 336 -12.07 -9.20 16.98
CA VAL A 336 -10.98 -10.09 17.34
C VAL A 336 -10.16 -9.42 18.43
N PRO A 337 -9.95 -10.07 19.59
CA PRO A 337 -9.10 -9.51 20.63
C PRO A 337 -7.70 -9.19 20.07
N PRO A 338 -7.20 -7.96 20.31
CA PRO A 338 -5.83 -7.63 19.92
C PRO A 338 -4.87 -8.55 20.65
N MET A 339 -3.75 -8.86 20.01
CA MET A 339 -2.66 -9.53 20.71
C MET A 339 -2.08 -8.61 21.79
N SER A 340 -1.70 -9.20 22.91
CA SER A 340 -0.97 -8.46 23.93
C SER A 340 0.36 -7.95 23.38
N PHE A 341 0.85 -6.85 23.95
CA PHE A 341 2.16 -6.26 23.63
C PHE A 341 3.29 -7.31 23.54
N ARG A 342 3.32 -8.25 24.50
CA ARG A 342 4.31 -9.33 24.55
C ARG A 342 4.20 -10.30 23.39
N GLN A 343 2.99 -10.59 22.91
CA GLN A 343 2.77 -11.46 21.75
C GLN A 343 3.20 -10.78 20.45
N LEU A 344 2.92 -9.48 20.31
CA LEU A 344 3.35 -8.70 19.15
C LEU A 344 4.86 -8.56 19.07
N GLN A 345 5.54 -8.31 20.20
CA GLN A 345 7.00 -8.24 20.22
C GLN A 345 7.65 -9.55 19.75
N LEU A 346 7.10 -10.71 20.17
CA LEU A 346 7.57 -12.03 19.72
C LEU A 346 7.32 -12.28 18.22
N MET A 347 6.28 -11.68 17.63
CA MET A 347 5.99 -11.76 16.20
C MET A 347 6.85 -10.78 15.39
N ALA A 348 7.06 -9.57 15.90
CA ALA A 348 7.90 -8.55 15.28
C ALA A 348 9.35 -9.05 15.13
N GLU A 349 9.91 -9.69 16.17
CA GLU A 349 11.24 -10.33 16.14
C GLU A 349 11.37 -11.42 15.07
N ARG A 350 10.26 -11.98 14.58
CA ARG A 350 10.24 -13.02 13.55
C ARG A 350 9.91 -12.51 12.14
N SER A 351 9.24 -11.36 12.05
CA SER A 351 8.62 -10.88 10.82
C SER A 351 9.60 -10.11 9.92
N MET A 352 10.65 -9.50 10.47
CA MET A 352 11.62 -8.70 9.72
C MET A 352 12.99 -8.84 10.39
N ASP A 353 14.07 -9.08 9.61
CA ASP A 353 15.48 -9.02 10.08
C ASP A 353 15.88 -7.56 10.44
N VAL A 354 15.02 -6.85 11.16
CA VAL A 354 15.11 -5.44 11.52
C VAL A 354 14.77 -5.34 13.01
N PRO A 355 15.50 -4.53 13.81
CA PRO A 355 15.17 -4.31 15.21
C PRO A 355 13.70 -3.94 15.40
N ALA A 356 13.07 -4.46 16.44
CA ALA A 356 11.71 -4.06 16.80
C ALA A 356 11.69 -2.55 17.09
N GLY A 357 10.80 -1.82 16.42
CA GLY A 357 10.54 -0.40 16.70
C GLY A 357 9.77 -0.21 18.00
N ASP A 358 9.53 1.05 18.38
CA ASP A 358 8.75 1.37 19.57
C ASP A 358 7.29 0.94 19.40
N ILE A 359 6.74 0.32 20.44
CA ILE A 359 5.37 -0.20 20.47
C ILE A 359 4.59 0.53 21.56
N CYS A 360 3.37 0.97 21.24
CA CYS A 360 2.47 1.55 22.22
C CYS A 360 1.01 1.07 22.05
N SER A 361 0.20 1.28 23.08
CA SER A 361 -1.24 1.01 23.00
C SER A 361 -1.92 2.10 22.17
N GLY A 362 -2.64 1.67 21.14
CA GLY A 362 -3.48 2.53 20.32
C GLY A 362 -4.91 2.67 20.87
N MET A 363 -5.71 3.50 20.20
CA MET A 363 -7.12 3.62 20.51
C MET A 363 -7.89 2.35 20.14
N ARG A 364 -9.05 2.13 20.77
CA ARG A 364 -9.95 0.99 20.49
C ARG A 364 -9.27 -0.38 20.64
N GLY A 365 -8.28 -0.48 21.53
CA GLY A 365 -7.51 -1.70 21.74
C GLY A 365 -6.59 -2.05 20.59
N ALA A 366 -6.28 -1.12 19.67
CA ALA A 366 -5.26 -1.36 18.66
C ALA A 366 -3.86 -1.33 19.27
N VAL A 367 -2.88 -1.84 18.54
CA VAL A 367 -1.46 -1.67 18.87
C VAL A 367 -0.78 -0.88 17.76
N LEU A 368 0.04 0.09 18.16
CA LEU A 368 0.78 0.96 17.26
C LEU A 368 2.26 0.60 17.35
N GLN A 369 2.90 0.52 16.19
CA GLN A 369 4.31 0.19 16.08
C GLN A 369 4.98 1.12 15.09
N GLU A 370 6.15 1.63 15.46
CA GLU A 370 7.01 2.38 14.56
C GLU A 370 7.58 1.48 13.45
N ILE A 371 7.61 2.01 12.24
CA ILE A 371 8.40 1.50 11.11
C ILE A 371 9.78 2.16 11.15
N PRO A 372 10.86 1.41 11.44
CA PRO A 372 12.19 1.99 11.61
C PRO A 372 12.67 2.73 10.35
N TYR A 373 13.29 3.91 10.53
CA TYR A 373 13.81 4.71 9.42
C TYR A 373 14.74 3.92 8.48
N GLY A 374 15.64 3.10 9.04
CA GLY A 374 16.55 2.26 8.24
C GLY A 374 15.83 1.23 7.36
N TYR A 375 14.65 0.75 7.78
CA TYR A 375 13.83 -0.13 6.92
C TYR A 375 13.24 0.67 5.75
N LEU A 376 12.68 1.86 6.00
CA LEU A 376 12.13 2.73 4.96
C LEU A 376 13.21 3.09 3.92
N GLU A 377 14.40 3.46 4.38
CA GLU A 377 15.52 3.82 3.51
C GLU A 377 15.97 2.64 2.63
N LYS A 378 16.18 1.46 3.23
CA LYS A 378 16.58 0.25 2.52
C LYS A 378 15.56 -0.16 1.46
N ARG A 379 14.26 -0.07 1.76
CA ARG A 379 13.19 -0.49 0.85
C ARG A 379 12.91 0.52 -0.25
N MET A 380 13.05 1.82 0.03
CA MET A 380 12.78 2.88 -0.95
C MET A 380 14.02 3.34 -1.75
N GLY A 381 15.16 2.64 -1.60
CA GLY A 381 16.35 2.91 -2.38
C GLY A 381 17.06 4.21 -2.01
N GLY A 382 16.96 4.63 -0.74
CA GLY A 382 17.89 5.62 -0.20
C GLY A 382 19.32 5.08 -0.33
N ALA A 383 20.26 5.94 -0.73
CA ALA A 383 21.65 5.55 -0.89
C ALA A 383 22.19 5.05 0.46
N SER A 384 22.38 3.75 0.58
CA SER A 384 22.81 3.06 1.80
C SER A 384 24.06 3.69 2.41
N THR A 385 24.00 4.11 3.67
CA THR A 385 25.15 3.99 4.56
C THR A 385 25.22 2.54 5.04
N GLU A 386 26.40 1.91 4.87
CA GLU A 386 26.64 0.46 4.94
C GLU A 386 26.26 -0.20 6.27
N GLY A 387 25.82 -1.48 6.23
CA GLY A 387 25.89 -2.37 7.41
C GLY A 387 24.98 -3.60 7.48
N ALA A 388 25.51 -4.76 7.04
CA ALA A 388 25.27 -6.14 7.50
C ALA A 388 23.96 -6.91 7.18
N VAL A 389 24.19 -8.15 6.72
CA VAL A 389 23.25 -9.27 6.52
C VAL A 389 23.76 -10.45 7.34
N ALA A 390 22.88 -11.18 8.05
CA ALA A 390 23.13 -12.57 8.43
C ALA A 390 21.80 -13.29 8.67
N GLY A 391 21.51 -14.31 7.85
CA GLY A 391 20.26 -15.07 7.90
C GLY A 391 20.22 -16.18 8.94
N ARG A 392 19.02 -16.73 9.17
CA ARG A 392 18.78 -18.02 9.84
C ARG A 392 17.54 -18.72 9.30
N VAL A 393 17.60 -20.05 9.38
CA VAL A 393 16.68 -21.06 8.85
C VAL A 393 15.42 -21.18 9.74
N SER A 394 14.25 -21.22 9.12
CA SER A 394 12.95 -21.48 9.76
C SER A 394 12.70 -22.98 9.96
N ASN A 395 12.34 -23.40 11.17
CA ASN A 395 11.79 -24.73 11.44
C ASN A 395 10.25 -24.66 11.46
N PRO A 396 9.53 -25.60 10.83
CA PRO A 396 8.07 -25.62 10.85
C PRO A 396 7.56 -26.15 12.19
N VAL A 397 6.58 -25.46 12.78
CA VAL A 397 5.82 -25.95 13.94
C VAL A 397 4.55 -26.61 13.41
N ASN A 398 4.48 -27.92 13.59
CA ASN A 398 3.31 -28.73 13.24
C ASN A 398 2.26 -28.59 14.34
N LEU A 399 1.11 -28.00 14.03
CA LEU A 399 -0.05 -27.94 14.93
C LEU A 399 -1.24 -28.65 14.29
N GLN A 400 -1.37 -29.94 14.59
CA GLN A 400 -2.66 -30.63 14.56
C GLN A 400 -3.26 -30.56 15.95
N ILE A 401 -4.18 -29.62 16.17
CA ILE A 401 -5.11 -29.66 17.29
C ILE A 401 -6.50 -29.48 16.71
N ALA A 402 -7.30 -30.54 16.74
CA ALA A 402 -8.74 -30.43 16.62
C ALA A 402 -9.24 -29.69 17.86
N ALA A 403 -9.58 -28.41 17.73
CA ALA A 403 -10.05 -27.58 18.82
C ALA A 403 -11.56 -27.35 18.69
N GLU A 404 -12.30 -27.68 19.75
CA GLU A 404 -13.57 -27.01 20.02
C GLU A 404 -13.31 -25.50 20.15
N TRP A 405 -14.17 -24.72 19.50
CA TRP A 405 -14.00 -23.29 19.24
C TRP A 405 -14.10 -22.44 20.52
N PRO A 406 -13.12 -21.55 20.82
CA PRO A 406 -13.23 -20.56 21.88
C PRO A 406 -14.49 -19.66 21.80
N SER A 407 -15.08 -19.33 22.96
CA SER A 407 -16.36 -18.60 23.06
C SER A 407 -16.39 -17.22 22.40
N TRP A 408 -15.25 -16.52 22.28
CA TRP A 408 -15.15 -15.22 21.63
C TRP A 408 -15.38 -15.29 20.11
N GLN A 409 -15.15 -16.45 19.47
CA GLN A 409 -15.31 -16.62 18.02
C GLN A 409 -16.76 -16.52 17.54
N SER A 410 -17.72 -16.80 18.42
CA SER A 410 -19.14 -16.53 18.15
C SER A 410 -19.45 -15.06 17.87
N ARG A 411 -18.63 -14.13 18.39
CA ARG A 411 -18.81 -12.68 18.22
C ARG A 411 -18.13 -12.10 16.97
N ILE A 412 -17.23 -12.87 16.34
CA ILE A 412 -16.58 -12.48 15.07
C ILE A 412 -17.54 -12.67 13.91
N ARG A 413 -18.39 -13.69 14.00
CA ARG A 413 -19.45 -13.93 13.02
C ARG A 413 -20.45 -12.80 13.14
N ARG A 414 -20.51 -11.98 12.09
CA ARG A 414 -21.66 -11.10 11.91
C ARG A 414 -22.81 -11.96 11.42
N ASP A 415 -23.47 -12.64 12.36
CA ASP A 415 -24.85 -13.07 12.15
C ASP A 415 -25.65 -11.79 11.88
N ASN A 416 -26.61 -11.82 10.95
CA ASN A 416 -27.31 -10.69 10.30
C ASN A 416 -27.93 -9.57 11.19
N ASN A 417 -27.65 -9.50 12.50
CA ASN A 417 -28.39 -8.73 13.49
C ASN A 417 -27.58 -7.83 14.44
N ALA A 418 -26.33 -7.45 14.17
CA ALA A 418 -25.60 -6.53 15.07
C ALA A 418 -24.84 -5.39 14.37
N ALA A 419 -25.30 -4.16 14.65
CA ALA A 419 -24.68 -2.83 14.44
C ALA A 419 -24.88 -2.14 13.06
N PRO A 420 -24.88 -0.79 13.01
CA PRO A 420 -25.69 0.03 12.09
C PRO A 420 -25.13 0.19 10.66
N TYR A 421 -24.17 -0.64 10.26
CA TYR A 421 -23.74 -0.71 8.87
C TYR A 421 -24.65 -1.72 8.18
N THR A 422 -25.66 -1.21 7.47
CA THR A 422 -26.67 -2.00 6.76
C THR A 422 -26.03 -3.11 5.94
N LEU A 423 -26.60 -4.32 6.02
CA LEU A 423 -26.26 -5.55 5.25
C LEU A 423 -25.78 -5.33 3.80
N HIS A 424 -26.27 -4.27 3.14
CA HIS A 424 -25.86 -3.81 1.82
C HIS A 424 -24.35 -3.58 1.62
N GLN A 425 -23.56 -3.33 2.67
CA GLN A 425 -22.11 -3.14 2.55
C GLN A 425 -21.29 -4.43 2.69
N LEU A 426 -21.89 -5.51 3.19
CA LEU A 426 -21.19 -6.76 3.48
C LEU A 426 -21.21 -7.70 2.29
N GLU A 427 -22.38 -7.90 1.68
CA GLU A 427 -22.48 -8.68 0.46
C GLU A 427 -21.83 -7.95 -0.72
N ARG A 428 -21.55 -8.70 -1.80
CA ARG A 428 -21.19 -8.05 -3.05
C ARG A 428 -22.38 -7.22 -3.48
N ASP A 429 -22.14 -5.96 -3.83
CA ASP A 429 -23.19 -5.09 -4.30
C ASP A 429 -23.56 -5.50 -5.73
N MET A 430 -24.52 -6.43 -5.86
CA MET A 430 -24.88 -7.04 -7.14
C MET A 430 -25.39 -6.03 -8.18
N GLY A 431 -25.80 -4.83 -7.75
CA GLY A 431 -26.19 -3.72 -8.62
C GLY A 431 -25.03 -2.83 -9.06
N ALA A 432 -23.85 -2.97 -8.43
CA ALA A 432 -22.67 -2.19 -8.72
C ALA A 432 -22.16 -2.42 -10.15
N PRO A 433 -21.67 -1.38 -10.84
CA PRO A 433 -21.02 -1.55 -12.12
C PRO A 433 -19.70 -2.30 -11.97
N THR A 434 -19.65 -3.51 -12.51
CA THR A 434 -18.44 -4.35 -12.60
C THR A 434 -17.56 -3.96 -13.80
N MET A 435 -16.40 -4.60 -13.91
CA MET A 435 -15.50 -4.48 -15.06
C MET A 435 -16.11 -4.83 -16.43
N ASP A 436 -17.28 -5.46 -16.51
CA ASP A 436 -18.01 -5.81 -17.74
C ASP A 436 -19.46 -5.28 -17.81
N SER A 437 -19.93 -4.56 -16.79
CA SER A 437 -21.30 -4.05 -16.74
C SER A 437 -21.57 -3.01 -17.84
N PRO A 438 -22.62 -3.18 -18.68
CA PRO A 438 -22.91 -2.22 -19.74
C PRO A 438 -23.24 -0.83 -19.17
N GLU A 439 -22.89 0.22 -19.91
CA GLU A 439 -23.33 1.57 -19.56
C GLU A 439 -24.84 1.69 -19.76
N MET A 440 -25.54 2.02 -18.69
CA MET A 440 -26.97 2.32 -18.72
C MET A 440 -27.13 3.73 -19.31
N ILE A 441 -27.35 3.81 -20.63
CA ILE A 441 -27.63 5.07 -21.31
C ILE A 441 -29.07 5.50 -20.95
N GLY A 442 -29.20 6.47 -20.05
CA GLY A 442 -30.45 7.16 -19.76
C GLY A 442 -31.36 6.49 -18.73
N GLN A 443 -31.21 6.90 -17.47
CA GLN A 443 -32.31 7.04 -16.50
C GLN A 443 -32.10 8.29 -15.67
#